data_AF-A0A838W502-F1
#
_entry.id   AF-A0A838W502-F1
#
_cell.length_a   1.000
_cell.length_b   1.000
_cell.length_c   1.000
_cell.angle_alpha   90.00
_cell.angle_beta   90.00
_cell.angle_gamma   90.00
#
_symmetry.space_group_name_H-M   'P 1'
#
loop_
_entity.id
_entity.type
_entity.pdbx_description
1 polymer ?
#
loop_
_entity_poly.entity_id
_entity_poly.type
_entity_poly.pdbx_seq_one_letter_code
_entity_poly.pdbx_strand_id
1 'polypeptide(L)'
;MTTPRERLYHLLPAVYRLRDAEQGSPLRALLAVMESELETVEANLEELYESWFVETAPEWVIPYIGELVGNRLLAEVAHSRRTDVARTLYYRRRKGTLPMLEELARDVTGWGAHAVEFMELLGWTQNPNHLRYTFSPNPSLAHPAVDRVGTVNLRNADLLDRLGGPWDVVAHTVDVRRAPPGAYVPYRKAPARTEEGWYGTRKIGLFLWRLRSFPLAGVPARRADAPNAHGWHFSPLGAPAPLFTDTPAERDPARLAREIHVPAPIRPLAFRTDLEAYRADYQPLPSDQRPAHSEWYGPNRSLNVIADGEPVLPEAVLCKDLDDWARPPAKQVAIDVRRGRITFAAGEEPAVVEVAFAYGFGADLGGGPYDRRRSLADTATAEWVQRVAKGSMVATLQQALASWEAAGKPRGVIEITDSGVYGGALAIELPADGSLVIQAAAGRLPSVRLIGDLAVSAPEPGARLRLNGLLVEGTLVLDGPVA
;
A
#
# COMPACT_ATOMS: atom_id res chain seq x y z
N MET A 1 -28.17 -27.79 -9.96
CA MET A 1 -28.61 -27.02 -8.79
C MET A 1 -29.62 -27.86 -8.02
N THR A 2 -29.15 -28.77 -7.19
CA THR A 2 -29.95 -29.52 -6.21
C THR A 2 -29.76 -28.82 -4.88
N THR A 3 -30.85 -28.35 -4.27
CA THR A 3 -30.81 -27.79 -2.92
C THR A 3 -30.25 -28.85 -1.96
N PRO A 4 -29.22 -28.56 -1.13
CA PRO A 4 -28.52 -29.56 -0.31
C PRO A 4 -29.36 -30.25 0.78
N ARG A 5 -30.63 -29.89 0.95
CA ARG A 5 -31.35 -30.05 2.21
C ARG A 5 -31.85 -31.46 2.56
N GLU A 6 -31.69 -32.48 1.70
CA GLU A 6 -32.33 -33.81 1.90
C GLU A 6 -31.57 -35.01 1.27
N ARG A 7 -30.23 -35.01 1.34
CA ARG A 7 -29.34 -36.10 0.85
C ARG A 7 -29.74 -37.46 1.41
N LEU A 8 -30.04 -37.57 2.71
CA LEU A 8 -30.38 -38.86 3.33
C LEU A 8 -31.73 -39.39 2.84
N TYR A 9 -32.72 -38.51 2.66
CA TYR A 9 -34.02 -38.90 2.12
C TYR A 9 -33.90 -39.38 0.67
N HIS A 10 -33.06 -38.73 -0.13
CA HIS A 10 -32.85 -39.09 -1.53
C HIS A 10 -32.11 -40.42 -1.74
N LEU A 11 -31.36 -40.89 -0.74
CA LEU A 11 -30.74 -42.21 -0.75
C LEU A 11 -31.73 -43.36 -0.55
N LEU A 12 -32.96 -43.08 -0.07
CA LEU A 12 -34.00 -44.10 0.07
C LEU A 12 -34.56 -44.55 -1.29
N PRO A 13 -34.84 -45.85 -1.46
CA PRO A 13 -35.57 -46.36 -2.62
C PRO A 13 -36.90 -45.63 -2.82
N ALA A 14 -37.27 -45.40 -4.09
CA ALA A 14 -38.44 -44.60 -4.45
C ALA A 14 -39.76 -45.12 -3.83
N VAL A 15 -39.88 -46.44 -3.64
CA VAL A 15 -41.04 -47.09 -3.02
C VAL A 15 -41.34 -46.57 -1.61
N TYR A 16 -40.31 -46.29 -0.81
CA TYR A 16 -40.48 -45.77 0.55
C TYR A 16 -40.82 -44.28 0.57
N ARG A 17 -40.25 -43.50 -0.36
CA ARG A 17 -40.55 -42.07 -0.50
C ARG A 17 -41.99 -41.81 -0.92
N LEU A 18 -42.53 -42.64 -1.82
CA LEU A 18 -43.94 -42.57 -2.24
C LEU A 18 -44.89 -42.86 -1.08
N ARG A 19 -44.64 -43.94 -0.32
CA ARG A 19 -45.45 -44.30 0.86
C ARG A 19 -45.37 -43.26 1.98
N ASP A 20 -44.21 -42.65 2.18
CA ASP A 20 -44.03 -41.59 3.17
C ASP A 20 -44.80 -40.33 2.78
N ALA A 21 -44.81 -39.96 1.50
CA ALA A 21 -45.63 -38.84 1.00
C ALA A 21 -47.14 -39.08 1.21
N GLU A 22 -47.62 -40.32 1.05
CA GLU A 22 -49.01 -40.71 1.34
C GLU A 22 -49.38 -40.58 2.82
N GLN A 23 -48.42 -40.63 3.74
CA GLN A 23 -48.62 -40.58 5.20
C GLN A 23 -48.27 -39.22 5.81
N GLY A 24 -48.08 -38.17 5.01
CA GLY A 24 -47.77 -36.82 5.50
C GLY A 24 -46.29 -36.58 5.80
N SER A 25 -45.39 -37.38 5.23
CA SER A 25 -43.92 -37.24 5.29
C SER A 25 -43.24 -37.31 6.68
N PRO A 26 -43.67 -38.16 7.63
CA PRO A 26 -43.00 -38.30 8.92
C PRO A 26 -41.56 -38.83 8.81
N LEU A 27 -41.27 -39.71 7.84
CA LEU A 27 -39.92 -40.25 7.63
C LEU A 27 -38.98 -39.19 7.07
N ARG A 28 -39.46 -38.34 6.14
CA ARG A 28 -38.72 -37.16 5.66
C ARG A 28 -38.36 -36.21 6.81
N ALA A 29 -39.30 -35.95 7.71
CA ALA A 29 -39.05 -35.07 8.87
C ALA A 29 -38.00 -35.65 9.82
N LEU A 30 -38.07 -36.96 10.12
CA LEU A 30 -37.06 -37.64 10.92
C LEU A 30 -35.68 -37.63 10.25
N LEU A 31 -35.61 -37.96 8.96
CA LEU A 31 -34.36 -37.98 8.21
C LEU A 31 -33.75 -36.59 8.04
N ALA A 32 -34.57 -35.54 7.96
CA ALA A 32 -34.07 -34.17 7.95
C ALA A 32 -33.35 -33.80 9.27
N VAL A 33 -33.86 -34.25 10.42
CA VAL A 33 -33.19 -34.06 11.73
C VAL A 33 -31.93 -34.92 11.82
N MET A 34 -31.97 -36.17 11.35
CA MET A 34 -30.76 -37.01 11.30
C MET A 34 -29.70 -36.43 10.37
N GLU A 35 -30.12 -35.79 9.28
CA GLU A 35 -29.23 -35.15 8.32
C GLU A 35 -28.56 -33.92 8.92
N SER A 36 -29.25 -33.09 9.71
CA SER A 36 -28.60 -31.95 10.39
C SER A 36 -27.52 -32.39 11.38
N GLU A 37 -27.74 -33.51 12.10
CA GLU A 37 -26.72 -34.08 12.98
C GLU A 37 -25.55 -34.68 12.18
N LEU A 38 -25.85 -35.36 11.06
CA LEU A 38 -24.81 -35.88 10.17
C LEU A 38 -23.96 -34.75 9.58
N GLU A 39 -24.57 -33.67 9.09
CA GLU A 39 -23.86 -32.49 8.59
C GLU A 39 -22.96 -31.90 9.66
N THR A 40 -23.43 -31.84 10.91
CA THR A 40 -22.62 -31.36 12.05
C THR A 40 -21.39 -32.24 12.30
N VAL A 41 -21.54 -33.56 12.23
CA VAL A 41 -20.43 -34.51 12.37
C VAL A 41 -19.47 -34.43 11.17
N GLU A 42 -19.99 -34.34 9.95
CA GLU A 42 -19.18 -34.17 8.73
C GLU A 42 -18.35 -32.88 8.81
N ALA A 43 -18.95 -31.76 9.22
CA ALA A 43 -18.23 -30.48 9.40
C ALA A 43 -17.17 -30.58 10.50
N ASN A 44 -17.46 -31.28 11.60
CA ASN A 44 -16.48 -31.47 12.67
C ASN A 44 -15.29 -32.35 12.23
N LEU A 45 -15.54 -33.39 11.42
CA LEU A 45 -14.50 -34.21 10.83
C LEU A 45 -13.64 -33.40 9.85
N GLU A 46 -14.28 -32.59 9.00
CA GLU A 46 -13.58 -31.68 8.09
C GLU A 46 -12.70 -30.70 8.89
N GLU A 47 -13.23 -30.06 9.94
CA GLU A 47 -12.44 -29.20 10.84
C GLU A 47 -11.26 -29.96 11.48
N LEU A 48 -11.45 -31.22 11.88
CA LEU A 48 -10.39 -32.05 12.44
C LEU A 48 -9.27 -32.33 11.41
N TYR A 49 -9.63 -32.61 10.15
CA TYR A 49 -8.66 -32.78 9.07
C TYR A 49 -7.91 -31.48 8.76
N GLU A 50 -8.62 -30.35 8.72
CA GLU A 50 -8.01 -29.04 8.52
C GLU A 50 -7.07 -28.68 9.69
N SER A 51 -7.37 -29.16 10.91
CA SER A 51 -6.54 -28.95 12.09
C SER A 51 -5.14 -29.60 12.01
N TRP A 52 -4.88 -30.49 11.06
CA TRP A 52 -3.57 -31.12 10.89
C TRP A 52 -2.54 -30.22 10.20
N PHE A 53 -2.99 -29.27 9.39
CA PHE A 53 -2.12 -28.40 8.61
C PHE A 53 -2.19 -26.97 9.12
N VAL A 54 -1.04 -26.35 9.41
CA VAL A 54 -1.01 -24.98 9.94
C VAL A 54 -1.67 -23.97 9.00
N GLU A 55 -1.64 -24.22 7.68
CA GLU A 55 -2.23 -23.38 6.65
C GLU A 55 -3.75 -23.32 6.71
N THR A 56 -4.40 -24.35 7.24
CA THR A 56 -5.87 -24.47 7.24
C THR A 56 -6.46 -24.63 8.64
N ALA A 57 -5.65 -25.03 9.62
CA ALA A 57 -6.06 -25.24 11.00
C ALA A 57 -6.73 -24.00 11.62
N PRO A 58 -7.81 -24.19 12.40
CA PRO A 58 -8.46 -23.09 13.10
C PRO A 58 -7.49 -22.42 14.09
N GLU A 59 -7.70 -21.13 14.37
CA GLU A 59 -6.72 -20.32 15.14
C GLU A 59 -6.41 -20.88 16.52
N TRP A 60 -7.36 -21.58 17.13
CA TRP A 60 -7.20 -22.18 18.46
C TRP A 60 -6.24 -23.39 18.46
N VAL A 61 -6.04 -24.05 17.31
CA VAL A 61 -5.14 -25.22 17.16
C VAL A 61 -3.68 -24.79 16.97
N ILE A 62 -3.44 -23.60 16.40
CA ILE A 62 -2.11 -23.10 16.06
C ILE A 62 -1.11 -23.16 17.23
N PRO A 63 -1.45 -22.81 18.49
CA PRO A 63 -0.55 -22.96 19.63
C PRO A 63 -0.06 -24.40 19.85
N TYR A 64 -0.92 -25.40 19.66
CA TYR A 64 -0.57 -26.81 19.84
C TYR A 64 0.40 -27.29 18.75
N ILE A 65 0.18 -26.89 17.49
CA ILE A 65 1.14 -27.14 16.40
C ILE A 65 2.47 -26.43 16.70
N GLY A 66 2.40 -25.20 17.23
CA GLY A 66 3.55 -24.44 17.72
C GLY A 66 4.37 -25.23 18.74
N GLU A 67 3.74 -25.82 19.75
CA GLU A 67 4.41 -26.64 20.76
C GLU A 67 5.12 -27.86 20.15
N LEU A 68 4.51 -28.54 19.16
CA LEU A 68 5.12 -29.68 18.47
C LEU A 68 6.44 -29.30 17.77
N VAL A 69 6.50 -28.12 17.16
CA VAL A 69 7.74 -27.60 16.54
C VAL A 69 8.61 -26.83 17.53
N GLY A 70 8.21 -26.75 18.80
CA GLY A 70 8.90 -26.00 19.85
C GLY A 70 8.90 -24.48 19.64
N ASN A 71 7.91 -23.92 18.94
CA ASN A 71 7.67 -22.49 18.84
C ASN A 71 6.84 -22.03 20.06
N ARG A 72 7.35 -21.02 20.78
CA ARG A 72 6.61 -20.34 21.84
C ARG A 72 6.05 -19.06 21.27
N LEU A 73 4.74 -19.06 21.03
CA LEU A 73 4.03 -17.89 20.50
C LEU A 73 4.19 -16.68 21.43
N LEU A 74 4.50 -15.54 20.82
CA LEU A 74 4.52 -14.25 21.51
C LEU A 74 3.07 -13.78 21.72
N ALA A 75 2.68 -13.52 22.96
CA ALA A 75 1.29 -13.24 23.34
C ALA A 75 0.67 -12.03 22.60
N GLU A 76 1.48 -11.03 22.26
CA GLU A 76 1.04 -9.73 21.72
C GLU A 76 0.99 -9.63 20.19
N VAL A 77 1.45 -10.65 19.46
CA VAL A 77 1.51 -10.60 17.98
C VAL A 77 0.32 -11.35 17.38
N ALA A 78 -0.80 -10.64 17.20
CA ALA A 78 -2.02 -11.22 16.61
C ALA A 78 -1.91 -11.40 15.09
N HIS A 79 -1.09 -10.60 14.39
CA HIS A 79 -1.18 -10.47 12.93
C HIS A 79 -0.68 -11.70 12.14
N SER A 80 0.07 -12.63 12.75
CA SER A 80 0.75 -13.67 11.98
C SER A 80 1.18 -14.91 12.77
N ARG A 81 0.38 -15.35 13.76
CA ARG A 81 0.67 -16.58 14.53
C ARG A 81 0.85 -17.80 13.62
N ARG A 82 0.05 -17.86 12.55
CA ARG A 82 0.09 -18.93 11.55
C ARG A 82 1.43 -18.97 10.81
N THR A 83 1.88 -17.86 10.25
CA THR A 83 3.14 -17.77 9.50
C THR A 83 4.34 -18.06 10.39
N ASP A 84 4.34 -17.53 11.61
CA ASP A 84 5.42 -17.77 12.57
C ASP A 84 5.57 -19.27 12.90
N VAL A 85 4.46 -19.94 13.23
CA VAL A 85 4.47 -21.40 13.47
C VAL A 85 4.88 -22.17 12.22
N ALA A 86 4.24 -21.89 11.07
CA ALA A 86 4.49 -22.59 9.81
C ALA A 86 5.97 -22.53 9.38
N ARG A 87 6.62 -21.39 9.61
CA ARG A 87 7.99 -21.14 9.14
C ARG A 87 9.05 -21.37 10.21
N THR A 88 8.69 -21.86 11.40
CA THR A 88 9.62 -22.10 12.51
C THR A 88 10.85 -22.92 12.10
N LEU A 89 10.65 -24.08 11.46
CA LEU A 89 11.77 -24.93 11.02
C LEU A 89 12.60 -24.24 9.93
N TYR A 90 11.95 -23.51 9.05
CA TYR A 90 12.58 -22.74 7.98
C TYR A 90 13.47 -21.60 8.51
N TYR A 91 13.08 -20.92 9.59
CA TYR A 91 13.94 -19.95 10.28
C TYR A 91 15.12 -20.63 10.97
N ARG A 92 14.88 -21.76 11.66
CA ARG A 92 15.94 -22.48 12.38
C ARG A 92 17.04 -23.00 11.46
N ARG A 93 16.68 -23.48 10.27
CA ARG A 93 17.65 -23.91 9.24
C ARG A 93 18.54 -22.77 8.74
N ARG A 94 18.10 -21.52 8.87
CA ARG A 94 18.82 -20.32 8.43
C ARG A 94 19.20 -19.42 9.60
N LYS A 95 19.27 -20.00 10.80
CA LYS A 95 19.67 -19.28 12.01
C LYS A 95 21.07 -18.71 11.83
N GLY A 96 21.22 -17.43 12.16
CA GLY A 96 22.50 -16.72 12.10
C GLY A 96 22.74 -15.95 10.80
N THR A 97 21.77 -15.89 9.87
CA THR A 97 21.86 -15.01 8.69
C THR A 97 21.00 -13.75 8.87
N LEU A 98 21.50 -12.61 8.35
CA LEU A 98 20.76 -11.35 8.36
C LEU A 98 19.44 -11.41 7.55
N PRO A 99 19.39 -12.01 6.34
CA PRO A 99 18.13 -12.15 5.59
C PRO A 99 17.04 -12.91 6.36
N MET A 100 17.43 -13.91 7.16
CA MET A 100 16.46 -14.62 8.00
C MET A 100 15.84 -13.69 9.05
N LEU A 101 16.62 -12.79 9.66
CA LEU A 101 16.11 -11.84 10.64
C LEU A 101 15.14 -10.83 10.02
N GLU A 102 15.40 -10.35 8.80
CA GLU A 102 14.48 -9.48 8.07
C GLU A 102 13.16 -10.17 7.75
N GLU A 103 13.24 -11.41 7.28
CA GLU A 103 12.07 -12.22 6.95
C GLU A 103 11.26 -12.56 8.18
N LEU A 104 11.91 -12.98 9.28
CA LEU A 104 11.24 -13.21 10.56
C LEU A 104 10.55 -11.93 11.07
N ALA A 105 11.24 -10.79 11.05
CA ALA A 105 10.68 -9.52 11.49
C ALA A 105 9.44 -9.14 10.66
N ARG A 106 9.49 -9.31 9.34
CA ARG A 106 8.38 -9.05 8.43
C ARG A 106 7.22 -10.01 8.68
N ASP A 107 7.49 -11.29 8.84
CA ASP A 107 6.45 -12.30 9.01
C ASP A 107 5.75 -12.16 10.36
N VAL A 108 6.46 -11.75 11.41
CA VAL A 108 5.88 -11.50 12.74
C VAL A 108 5.13 -10.17 12.79
N THR A 109 5.73 -9.08 12.28
CA THR A 109 5.18 -7.71 12.47
C THR A 109 4.32 -7.20 11.31
N GLY A 110 4.47 -7.79 10.11
CA GLY A 110 3.93 -7.25 8.86
C GLY A 110 4.67 -6.02 8.33
N TRP A 111 5.73 -5.55 9.00
CA TRP A 111 6.46 -4.34 8.62
C TRP A 111 7.64 -4.64 7.68
N GLY A 112 7.98 -3.66 6.84
CA GLY A 112 9.25 -3.69 6.13
C GLY A 112 10.40 -3.73 7.13
N ALA A 113 11.42 -4.54 6.87
CA ALA A 113 12.53 -4.75 7.78
C ALA A 113 13.86 -4.77 7.03
N HIS A 114 14.90 -4.21 7.66
CA HIS A 114 16.28 -4.31 7.20
C HIS A 114 17.20 -4.60 8.38
N ALA A 115 18.08 -5.58 8.23
CA ALA A 115 19.00 -6.03 9.27
C ALA A 115 20.43 -5.61 8.93
N VAL A 116 21.11 -4.98 9.88
CA VAL A 116 22.48 -4.47 9.73
C VAL A 116 23.39 -5.10 10.77
N GLU A 117 24.48 -5.71 10.31
CA GLU A 117 25.56 -6.15 11.19
C GLU A 117 26.52 -4.98 11.43
N PHE A 118 26.44 -4.37 12.61
CA PHE A 118 27.23 -3.18 12.90
C PHE A 118 28.72 -3.46 13.09
N MET A 119 29.12 -4.72 13.29
CA MET A 119 30.53 -5.11 13.29
C MET A 119 31.18 -4.91 11.91
N GLU A 120 30.44 -5.17 10.84
CA GLU A 120 30.90 -4.98 9.46
C GLU A 120 31.02 -3.50 9.08
N LEU A 121 30.41 -2.60 9.86
CA LEU A 121 30.55 -1.15 9.72
C LEU A 121 31.68 -0.56 10.58
N LEU A 122 32.51 -1.37 11.25
CA LEU A 122 33.64 -0.85 12.01
C LEU A 122 34.88 -0.61 11.13
N GLY A 123 35.69 0.38 11.50
CA GLY A 123 37.03 0.56 10.95
C GLY A 123 38.00 -0.52 11.47
N TRP A 124 38.77 -1.13 10.57
CA TRP A 124 39.74 -2.18 10.88
C TRP A 124 41.12 -1.87 10.30
N THR A 125 42.17 -2.26 11.02
CA THR A 125 43.49 -2.49 10.42
C THR A 125 43.47 -3.84 9.69
N GLN A 126 43.70 -3.82 8.38
CA GLN A 126 43.47 -4.98 7.51
C GLN A 126 44.78 -5.61 7.05
N ASN A 127 44.76 -6.92 6.81
CA ASN A 127 45.86 -7.61 6.14
C ASN A 127 45.80 -7.29 4.63
N PRO A 128 46.91 -6.89 3.98
CA PRO A 128 46.94 -6.60 2.55
C PRO A 128 46.43 -7.74 1.63
N ASN A 129 46.50 -8.99 2.09
CA ASN A 129 46.00 -10.15 1.34
C ASN A 129 44.49 -10.39 1.52
N HIS A 130 43.85 -9.73 2.50
CA HIS A 130 42.43 -9.91 2.84
C HIS A 130 41.79 -8.56 3.11
N LEU A 131 41.68 -7.75 2.05
CA LEU A 131 41.08 -6.44 2.11
C LEU A 131 39.55 -6.58 2.07
N ARG A 132 38.88 -5.91 3.00
CA ARG A 132 37.43 -5.82 3.13
C ARG A 132 36.94 -4.58 2.40
N TYR A 133 36.54 -4.78 1.16
CA TYR A 133 35.88 -3.77 0.35
C TYR A 133 34.38 -4.07 0.26
N THR A 134 33.55 -3.07 0.49
CA THR A 134 32.13 -3.16 0.15
C THR A 134 31.88 -2.22 -1.03
N PHE A 135 31.36 -2.75 -2.13
CA PHE A 135 30.95 -1.91 -3.24
C PHE A 135 29.76 -1.07 -2.80
N SER A 136 29.75 0.22 -3.16
CA SER A 136 28.54 1.04 -3.04
C SER A 136 27.42 0.36 -3.85
N PRO A 137 26.18 0.25 -3.36
CA PRO A 137 25.06 -0.31 -4.13
C PRO A 137 24.88 0.37 -5.49
N ASN A 138 25.25 1.66 -5.57
CA ASN A 138 25.43 2.39 -6.81
C ASN A 138 26.88 2.92 -6.87
N PRO A 139 27.82 2.19 -7.47
CA PRO A 139 29.20 2.64 -7.60
C PRO A 139 29.29 3.58 -8.82
N SER A 140 29.71 4.83 -8.64
CA SER A 140 30.24 5.58 -9.78
C SER A 140 31.49 4.85 -10.29
N LEU A 141 31.69 4.77 -11.62
CA LEU A 141 32.87 4.13 -12.23
C LEU A 141 34.21 4.61 -11.65
N ALA A 142 34.26 5.83 -11.10
CA ALA A 142 35.46 6.42 -10.53
C ALA A 142 35.82 5.90 -9.11
N HIS A 143 34.83 5.48 -8.31
CA HIS A 143 35.03 5.15 -6.89
C HIS A 143 34.08 4.02 -6.45
N PRO A 144 34.37 2.77 -6.81
CA PRO A 144 33.40 1.70 -6.70
C PRO A 144 33.27 1.10 -5.29
N ALA A 145 34.28 1.26 -4.42
CA ALA A 145 34.34 0.61 -3.12
C ALA A 145 34.48 1.59 -1.95
N VAL A 146 33.80 1.26 -0.85
CA VAL A 146 34.09 1.79 0.48
C VAL A 146 35.09 0.85 1.13
N ASP A 147 36.26 1.38 1.49
CA ASP A 147 37.27 0.64 2.23
C ASP A 147 37.00 0.77 3.74
N ARG A 148 37.18 -0.32 4.48
CA ARG A 148 36.97 -0.41 5.93
C ARG A 148 38.15 0.15 6.74
N VAL A 149 38.95 1.05 6.14
CA VAL A 149 40.11 1.72 6.80
C VAL A 149 39.74 3.01 7.53
N GLY A 150 38.45 3.38 7.59
CA GLY A 150 37.98 4.52 8.38
C GLY A 150 38.04 5.87 7.66
N THR A 151 38.15 5.89 6.33
CA THR A 151 38.06 7.13 5.54
C THR A 151 36.77 7.17 4.72
N VAL A 152 36.19 8.36 4.58
CA VAL A 152 34.92 8.59 3.89
C VAL A 152 35.18 9.31 2.58
N ASN A 153 34.72 8.75 1.47
CA ASN A 153 34.82 9.43 0.18
C ASN A 153 33.71 10.50 0.04
N LEU A 154 34.08 11.76 0.28
CA LEU A 154 33.15 12.89 0.20
C LEU A 154 32.62 13.17 -1.22
N ARG A 155 33.22 12.58 -2.26
CA ARG A 155 32.72 12.70 -3.65
C ARG A 155 31.56 11.76 -3.94
N ASN A 156 31.40 10.70 -3.14
CA ASN A 156 30.27 9.78 -3.30
C ASN A 156 29.06 10.31 -2.53
N ALA A 157 28.22 11.09 -3.21
CA ALA A 157 27.01 11.65 -2.62
C ALA A 157 26.04 10.56 -2.15
N ASP A 158 25.95 9.41 -2.84
CA ASP A 158 25.01 8.34 -2.48
C ASP A 158 25.33 7.75 -1.11
N LEU A 159 26.63 7.51 -0.88
CA LEU A 159 27.15 7.08 0.39
C LEU A 159 26.89 8.10 1.50
N LEU A 160 27.12 9.39 1.25
CA LEU A 160 26.91 10.43 2.26
C LEU A 160 25.43 10.58 2.66
N ASP A 161 24.52 10.40 1.72
CA ASP A 161 23.07 10.50 1.94
C ASP A 161 22.51 9.27 2.70
N ARG A 162 23.25 8.15 2.74
CA ARG A 162 22.93 6.95 3.54
C ARG A 162 23.55 6.97 4.94
N LEU A 163 24.49 7.87 5.21
CA LEU A 163 25.27 7.91 6.45
C LEU A 163 24.37 8.01 7.70
N GLY A 164 24.65 7.19 8.70
CA GLY A 164 23.88 7.19 9.96
C GLY A 164 22.45 6.64 9.83
N GLY A 165 22.12 6.01 8.71
CA GLY A 165 20.82 5.40 8.44
C GLY A 165 20.86 3.86 8.36
N PRO A 166 19.72 3.23 8.03
CA PRO A 166 19.64 1.78 7.83
C PRO A 166 20.54 1.28 6.70
N TRP A 167 20.83 2.14 5.71
CA TRP A 167 21.60 1.77 4.52
C TRP A 167 23.06 2.22 4.59
N ASP A 168 23.54 2.56 5.79
CA ASP A 168 24.89 3.06 6.00
C ASP A 168 25.92 1.98 5.65
N VAL A 169 26.91 2.38 4.86
CA VAL A 169 28.03 1.52 4.45
C VAL A 169 29.38 2.06 4.91
N VAL A 170 29.39 3.21 5.60
CA VAL A 170 30.61 3.90 6.05
C VAL A 170 31.23 3.18 7.25
N ALA A 171 32.54 3.25 7.37
CA ALA A 171 33.26 2.74 8.53
C ALA A 171 33.16 3.72 9.72
N HIS A 172 32.82 3.20 10.89
CA HIS A 172 32.66 3.92 12.14
C HIS A 172 33.63 3.41 13.20
N THR A 173 33.89 4.23 14.21
CA THR A 173 34.58 3.79 15.42
C THR A 173 33.64 2.98 16.30
N VAL A 174 34.20 2.08 17.11
CA VAL A 174 33.41 1.30 18.06
C VAL A 174 32.68 2.22 19.04
N ASP A 175 31.39 1.97 19.21
CA ASP A 175 30.53 2.65 20.15
C ASP A 175 30.14 1.71 21.29
N VAL A 176 30.73 1.95 22.46
CA VAL A 176 30.53 1.17 23.69
C VAL A 176 29.23 1.51 24.41
N ARG A 177 28.53 2.57 24.00
CA ARG A 177 27.25 2.99 24.59
C ARG A 177 26.15 1.96 24.32
N ARG A 178 25.03 2.06 25.05
CA ARG A 178 23.92 1.13 24.87
C ARG A 178 23.26 1.37 23.51
N ALA A 179 22.77 0.33 22.85
CA ALA A 179 21.92 0.53 21.68
C ALA A 179 20.69 1.38 22.07
N PRO A 180 20.27 2.35 21.23
CA PRO A 180 19.16 3.23 21.57
C PRO A 180 17.86 2.44 21.81
N PRO A 181 17.10 2.75 22.86
CA PRO A 181 15.70 2.36 22.93
C PRO A 181 14.85 3.25 22.00
N GLY A 182 14.27 2.67 20.96
CA GLY A 182 13.18 3.32 20.20
C GLY A 182 13.37 3.42 18.68
N ALA A 183 12.44 4.11 18.04
CA ALA A 183 12.33 4.22 16.58
C ALA A 183 13.35 5.21 16.00
N TYR A 184 14.06 4.78 14.95
CA TYR A 184 14.82 5.68 14.09
C TYR A 184 13.88 6.64 13.35
N VAL A 185 14.17 7.95 13.38
CA VAL A 185 13.43 8.97 12.63
C VAL A 185 14.35 9.50 11.53
N PRO A 186 14.06 9.20 10.24
CA PRO A 186 14.81 9.78 9.12
C PRO A 186 14.79 11.31 9.17
N TYR A 187 15.91 11.96 8.86
CA TYR A 187 16.06 13.42 8.71
C TYR A 187 15.93 14.29 9.98
N ARG A 188 15.60 13.72 11.14
CA ARG A 188 15.67 14.46 12.41
C ARG A 188 17.07 14.29 12.99
N LYS A 189 17.89 15.34 12.94
CA LYS A 189 19.06 15.51 13.83
C LYS A 189 18.57 15.72 15.26
N ALA A 190 17.77 14.81 15.81
CA ALA A 190 17.64 14.76 17.26
C ALA A 190 19.05 14.45 17.77
N PRO A 191 19.58 15.21 18.75
CA PRO A 191 20.86 14.85 19.34
C PRO A 191 20.71 13.41 19.83
N ALA A 192 21.53 12.51 19.30
CA ALA A 192 21.64 11.16 19.83
C ALA A 192 21.77 11.33 21.34
N ARG A 193 20.88 10.69 22.12
CA ARG A 193 20.99 10.80 23.57
C ARG A 193 22.40 10.34 23.93
N THR A 194 23.04 11.03 24.87
CA THR A 194 24.45 10.84 25.22
C THR A 194 24.81 9.39 25.56
N GLU A 195 23.82 8.58 25.92
CA GLU A 195 23.93 7.17 26.30
C GLU A 195 23.70 6.15 25.17
N GLU A 196 23.48 6.60 23.92
CA GLU A 196 23.07 5.75 22.80
C GLU A 196 24.16 5.55 21.74
N GLY A 197 24.32 4.32 21.25
CA GLY A 197 25.34 3.95 20.28
C GLY A 197 25.05 2.69 19.47
N TRP A 198 25.17 2.77 18.15
CA TRP A 198 24.78 1.67 17.24
C TRP A 198 25.95 0.75 16.89
N TYR A 199 27.13 1.32 16.68
CA TYR A 199 28.24 0.63 16.04
C TYR A 199 29.02 -0.22 17.04
N GLY A 200 29.08 -1.54 16.86
CA GLY A 200 29.81 -2.41 17.79
C GLY A 200 29.86 -3.88 17.37
N THR A 201 30.81 -4.62 17.94
CA THR A 201 31.16 -6.00 17.52
C THR A 201 30.10 -7.05 17.82
N ARG A 202 29.18 -6.80 18.76
CA ARG A 202 28.08 -7.70 19.11
C ARG A 202 26.72 -7.03 18.95
N LYS A 203 26.61 -6.10 18.00
CA LYS A 203 25.40 -5.33 17.75
C LYS A 203 24.85 -5.65 16.36
N ILE A 204 23.58 -6.07 16.35
CA ILE A 204 22.77 -6.21 15.14
C ILE A 204 21.66 -5.18 15.24
N GLY A 205 21.51 -4.36 14.21
CA GLY A 205 20.42 -3.41 14.05
C GLY A 205 19.26 -4.03 13.28
N LEU A 206 18.04 -3.82 13.77
CA LEU A 206 16.81 -4.14 13.05
C LEU A 206 16.03 -2.85 12.84
N PHE A 207 15.98 -2.39 11.60
CA PHE A 207 15.22 -1.20 11.21
C PHE A 207 13.85 -1.64 10.69
N LEU A 208 12.78 -1.07 11.26
CA LEU A 208 11.41 -1.43 10.95
C LEU A 208 10.65 -0.22 10.40
N TRP A 209 9.97 -0.41 9.28
CA TRP A 209 9.13 0.60 8.64
C TRP A 209 7.67 0.38 9.02
N ARG A 210 7.19 1.20 9.96
CA ARG A 210 5.82 1.12 10.48
C ARG A 210 4.77 1.74 9.55
N LEU A 211 5.20 2.65 8.67
CA LEU A 211 4.32 3.22 7.65
C LEU A 211 4.10 2.19 6.55
N ARG A 212 2.90 2.21 5.97
CA ARG A 212 2.55 1.41 4.79
C ARG A 212 2.50 2.29 3.56
N SER A 213 2.74 1.68 2.40
CA SER A 213 2.52 2.27 1.08
C SER A 213 1.03 2.17 0.71
N PHE A 214 0.44 3.28 0.27
CA PHE A 214 -0.90 3.33 -0.28
C PHE A 214 -0.83 3.78 -1.74
N PRO A 215 -0.79 2.84 -2.71
CA PRO A 215 -0.68 3.17 -4.12
C PRO A 215 -1.96 3.74 -4.70
N LEU A 216 -1.81 4.80 -5.49
CA LEU A 216 -2.85 5.44 -6.28
C LEU A 216 -2.45 5.37 -7.76
N ALA A 217 -3.42 5.13 -8.64
CA ALA A 217 -3.19 5.05 -10.08
C ALA A 217 -4.34 5.73 -10.84
N GLY A 218 -3.98 6.41 -11.94
CA GLY A 218 -4.95 7.15 -12.77
C GLY A 218 -5.56 8.33 -12.02
N VAL A 219 -4.78 8.99 -11.16
CA VAL A 219 -5.22 10.16 -10.40
C VAL A 219 -4.86 11.42 -11.19
N PRO A 220 -5.80 12.34 -11.47
CA PRO A 220 -5.46 13.62 -12.07
C PRO A 220 -4.65 14.46 -11.09
N ALA A 221 -3.45 14.86 -11.50
CA ALA A 221 -2.58 15.73 -10.72
C ALA A 221 -3.22 17.11 -10.52
N ARG A 222 -2.92 17.76 -9.40
CA ARG A 222 -3.41 19.13 -9.14
C ARG A 222 -2.43 20.14 -9.72
N ARG A 223 -2.91 21.01 -10.61
CA ARG A 223 -2.12 22.16 -11.07
C ARG A 223 -1.80 23.07 -9.88
N ALA A 224 -0.56 23.53 -9.80
CA ALA A 224 -0.13 24.44 -8.74
C ALA A 224 -0.76 25.84 -8.92
N ASP A 225 -0.96 26.53 -7.81
CA ASP A 225 -1.54 27.87 -7.81
C ASP A 225 -0.55 28.92 -8.34
N ALA A 226 -1.07 30.07 -8.78
CA ALA A 226 -0.26 31.21 -9.18
C ALA A 226 0.68 31.65 -8.03
N PRO A 227 1.96 31.99 -8.29
CA PRO A 227 2.56 32.24 -9.61
C PRO A 227 3.10 30.98 -10.32
N ASN A 228 3.00 29.79 -9.73
CA ASN A 228 3.65 28.58 -10.23
C ASN A 228 2.73 27.72 -11.09
N ALA A 229 1.85 28.34 -11.88
CA ALA A 229 0.81 27.66 -12.65
C ALA A 229 1.37 26.65 -13.69
N HIS A 230 2.67 26.67 -13.96
CA HIS A 230 3.39 25.70 -14.80
C HIS A 230 3.76 24.39 -14.09
N GLY A 231 3.50 24.29 -12.79
CA GLY A 231 3.77 23.13 -11.98
C GLY A 231 2.52 22.33 -11.61
N TRP A 232 2.75 21.11 -11.15
CA TRP A 232 1.72 20.18 -10.70
C TRP A 232 2.14 19.49 -9.40
N HIS A 233 1.15 19.05 -8.63
CA HIS A 233 1.31 18.23 -7.44
C HIS A 233 0.78 16.82 -7.69
N PHE A 234 1.50 15.82 -7.18
CA PHE A 234 1.00 14.44 -7.13
C PHE A 234 -0.22 14.33 -6.21
N SER A 235 -0.18 15.01 -5.05
CA SER A 235 -1.30 15.02 -4.11
C SER A 235 -2.53 15.72 -4.69
N PRO A 236 -3.72 15.09 -4.67
CA PRO A 236 -4.97 15.74 -5.10
C PRO A 236 -5.31 17.01 -4.30
N LEU A 237 -4.79 17.15 -3.08
CA LEU A 237 -4.98 18.31 -2.21
C LEU A 237 -3.98 19.45 -2.51
N GLY A 238 -2.97 19.24 -3.36
CA GLY A 238 -1.89 20.21 -3.55
C GLY A 238 -0.91 20.31 -2.38
N ALA A 239 -1.09 19.49 -1.34
CA ALA A 239 -0.18 19.45 -0.21
C ALA A 239 1.19 18.85 -0.64
N PRO A 240 2.32 19.45 -0.23
CA PRO A 240 3.62 18.83 -0.44
C PRO A 240 3.73 17.55 0.40
N ALA A 241 3.99 16.42 -0.25
CA ALA A 241 4.10 15.13 0.40
C ALA A 241 5.17 14.27 -0.28
N PRO A 242 5.99 13.52 0.48
CA PRO A 242 6.96 12.60 -0.08
C PRO A 242 6.26 11.44 -0.80
N LEU A 243 6.81 11.05 -1.95
CA LEU A 243 6.40 9.87 -2.69
C LEU A 243 7.03 8.62 -2.07
N PHE A 244 6.23 7.57 -1.92
CA PHE A 244 6.64 6.33 -1.30
C PHE A 244 6.98 5.26 -2.32
N THR A 245 7.84 4.34 -1.90
CA THR A 245 8.12 3.10 -2.59
C THR A 245 6.88 2.18 -2.57
N ASP A 246 6.56 1.58 -3.70
CA ASP A 246 5.46 0.62 -3.83
C ASP A 246 5.92 -0.61 -4.62
N THR A 247 6.58 -1.51 -3.91
CA THR A 247 7.22 -2.68 -4.50
C THR A 247 7.21 -3.83 -3.50
N PRO A 248 7.13 -5.08 -3.97
CA PRO A 248 7.09 -6.22 -3.08
C PRO A 248 8.38 -6.29 -2.25
N ALA A 249 8.25 -6.82 -1.03
CA ALA A 249 9.40 -7.14 -0.20
C ALA A 249 10.34 -8.13 -0.91
N GLU A 250 11.62 -8.13 -0.51
CA GLU A 250 12.60 -9.10 -0.98
C GLU A 250 12.13 -10.53 -0.66
N ARG A 251 12.12 -11.38 -1.69
CA ARG A 251 11.64 -12.76 -1.61
C ARG A 251 12.77 -13.78 -1.70
N ASP A 252 13.95 -13.39 -2.18
CA ASP A 252 15.10 -14.27 -2.18
C ASP A 252 15.62 -14.44 -0.74
N PRO A 253 15.56 -15.66 -0.18
CA PRO A 253 15.95 -15.92 1.20
C PRO A 253 17.45 -15.76 1.47
N ALA A 254 18.26 -15.59 0.42
CA ALA A 254 19.70 -15.35 0.52
C ALA A 254 20.06 -13.86 0.44
N ARG A 255 19.10 -12.96 0.13
CA ARG A 255 19.36 -11.54 -0.09
C ARG A 255 18.76 -10.67 1.00
N LEU A 256 19.42 -9.55 1.26
CA LEU A 256 18.89 -8.49 2.10
C LEU A 256 17.93 -7.61 1.31
N ALA A 257 16.93 -7.05 2.01
CA ALA A 257 16.12 -5.97 1.50
C ALA A 257 17.00 -4.83 1.00
N ARG A 258 16.56 -4.16 -0.07
CA ARG A 258 17.13 -2.89 -0.56
C ARG A 258 16.13 -1.78 -0.27
N GLU A 259 16.51 -0.53 -0.53
CA GLU A 259 15.60 0.63 -0.38
C GLU A 259 14.24 0.40 -1.06
N ILE A 260 14.23 -0.23 -2.23
CA ILE A 260 13.01 -0.50 -2.98
C ILE A 260 12.11 -1.55 -2.33
N HIS A 261 12.63 -2.39 -1.44
CA HIS A 261 11.85 -3.48 -0.83
C HIS A 261 11.12 -3.07 0.45
N VAL A 262 11.25 -1.81 0.90
CA VAL A 262 10.63 -1.32 2.14
C VAL A 262 9.75 -0.11 1.86
N PRO A 263 8.58 0.04 2.52
CA PRO A 263 7.64 1.15 2.31
C PRO A 263 8.18 2.45 2.96
N ALA A 264 8.97 3.20 2.20
CA ALA A 264 9.68 4.39 2.67
C ALA A 264 9.52 5.55 1.68
N PRO A 265 9.75 6.81 2.10
CA PRO A 265 9.95 7.90 1.17
C PRO A 265 11.08 7.58 0.18
N ILE A 266 10.84 7.76 -1.11
CA ILE A 266 11.86 7.61 -2.15
C ILE A 266 12.94 8.67 -1.92
N ARG A 267 14.19 8.22 -1.79
CA ARG A 267 15.33 9.12 -1.62
C ARG A 267 15.63 9.81 -2.95
N PRO A 268 15.73 11.16 -2.99
CA PRO A 268 15.95 11.89 -4.24
C PRO A 268 17.19 11.42 -5.00
N LEU A 269 18.25 11.07 -4.26
CA LEU A 269 19.49 10.62 -4.85
C LEU A 269 19.41 9.20 -5.44
N ALA A 270 18.68 8.28 -4.80
CA ALA A 270 18.40 6.97 -5.36
C ALA A 270 17.62 7.10 -6.68
N PHE A 271 16.59 7.95 -6.68
CA PHE A 271 15.77 8.23 -7.86
C PHE A 271 16.57 8.85 -9.01
N ARG A 272 17.40 9.86 -8.72
CA ARG A 272 18.29 10.47 -9.70
C ARG A 272 19.24 9.43 -10.33
N THR A 273 19.84 8.59 -9.49
CA THR A 273 20.85 7.63 -9.95
C THR A 273 20.23 6.51 -10.79
N ASP A 274 19.01 6.07 -10.47
CA ASP A 274 18.24 5.13 -11.30
C ASP A 274 17.98 5.70 -12.70
N LEU A 275 17.53 6.96 -12.79
CA LEU A 275 17.30 7.61 -14.08
C LEU A 275 18.60 7.83 -14.87
N GLU A 276 19.72 8.09 -14.20
CA GLU A 276 21.05 8.18 -14.83
C GLU A 276 21.52 6.81 -15.35
N ALA A 277 21.35 5.75 -14.57
CA ALA A 277 21.68 4.38 -14.97
C ALA A 277 20.83 3.93 -16.15
N TYR A 278 19.51 4.18 -16.11
CA TYR A 278 18.60 3.91 -17.23
C TYR A 278 19.08 4.61 -18.52
N ARG A 279 19.48 5.88 -18.45
CA ARG A 279 20.00 6.59 -19.63
C ARG A 279 21.30 5.97 -20.12
N ALA A 280 22.24 5.65 -19.23
CA ALA A 280 23.50 5.04 -19.62
C ALA A 280 23.29 3.70 -20.37
N ASP A 281 22.36 2.87 -19.89
CA ASP A 281 22.12 1.53 -20.41
C ASP A 281 21.24 1.53 -21.67
N TYR A 282 20.22 2.37 -21.74
CA TYR A 282 19.17 2.29 -22.77
C TYR A 282 19.17 3.43 -23.79
N GLN A 283 19.76 4.58 -23.49
CA GLN A 283 19.82 5.69 -24.46
C GLN A 283 20.61 5.35 -25.74
N PRO A 284 21.66 4.49 -25.71
CA PRO A 284 22.33 4.04 -26.93
C PRO A 284 21.45 3.17 -27.84
N LEU A 285 20.38 2.58 -27.32
CA LEU A 285 19.48 1.71 -28.09
C LEU A 285 18.48 2.54 -28.91
N PRO A 286 17.95 2.00 -30.02
CA PRO A 286 16.80 2.56 -30.74
C PRO A 286 15.60 2.77 -29.82
N SER A 287 14.81 3.83 -30.06
CA SER A 287 13.72 4.26 -29.15
C SER A 287 12.62 3.20 -28.95
N ASP A 288 12.37 2.38 -29.96
CA ASP A 288 11.40 1.26 -29.94
C ASP A 288 11.85 0.08 -29.06
N GLN A 289 13.13 0.00 -28.72
CA GLN A 289 13.71 -1.06 -27.90
C GLN A 289 13.92 -0.64 -26.44
N ARG A 290 13.64 0.62 -26.09
CA ARG A 290 13.84 1.15 -24.74
C ARG A 290 12.69 0.70 -23.82
N PRO A 291 12.97 0.15 -22.63
CA PRO A 291 11.92 -0.18 -21.68
C PRO A 291 11.14 1.06 -21.25
N ALA A 292 9.82 0.99 -21.13
CA ALA A 292 8.99 2.11 -20.69
C ALA A 292 9.14 2.45 -19.18
N HIS A 293 10.06 1.81 -18.47
CA HIS A 293 10.24 1.93 -17.04
C HIS A 293 11.71 1.75 -16.62
N SER A 294 12.02 2.30 -15.45
CA SER A 294 13.26 2.14 -14.69
C SER A 294 12.97 1.36 -13.39
N GLU A 295 13.89 1.33 -12.43
CA GLU A 295 13.68 0.63 -11.16
C GLU A 295 12.55 1.29 -10.34
N TRP A 296 12.50 2.62 -10.29
CA TRP A 296 11.56 3.38 -9.48
C TRP A 296 10.40 4.02 -10.27
N TYR A 297 10.65 4.36 -11.54
CA TYR A 297 9.72 5.14 -12.37
C TYR A 297 9.18 4.34 -13.57
N GLY A 298 7.89 4.50 -13.85
CA GLY A 298 7.22 4.02 -15.07
C GLY A 298 5.94 3.23 -14.76
N PRO A 299 5.30 2.65 -15.79
CA PRO A 299 4.08 1.86 -15.62
C PRO A 299 4.29 0.71 -14.61
N ASN A 300 3.37 0.57 -13.65
CA ASN A 300 3.43 -0.43 -12.58
C ASN A 300 4.68 -0.35 -11.68
N ARG A 301 5.29 0.84 -11.55
CA ARG A 301 6.36 1.14 -10.58
C ARG A 301 5.84 2.07 -9.47
N SER A 302 6.72 2.47 -8.56
CA SER A 302 6.36 3.30 -7.40
C SER A 302 5.78 4.66 -7.78
N LEU A 303 6.19 5.21 -8.93
CA LEU A 303 5.53 6.37 -9.53
C LEU A 303 5.53 6.32 -11.06
N ASN A 304 4.54 6.99 -11.66
CA ASN A 304 4.38 7.15 -13.10
C ASN A 304 3.67 8.47 -13.41
N VAL A 305 3.99 9.07 -14.57
CA VAL A 305 3.33 10.29 -15.06
C VAL A 305 2.85 10.08 -16.50
N ILE A 306 1.62 10.49 -16.77
CA ILE A 306 1.02 10.55 -18.10
C ILE A 306 0.63 12.01 -18.35
N ALA A 307 1.10 12.59 -19.45
CA ALA A 307 0.85 13.98 -19.82
C ALA A 307 0.05 14.02 -21.13
N ASP A 308 -1.12 14.66 -21.11
CA ASP A 308 -2.05 14.74 -22.25
C ASP A 308 -2.38 13.38 -22.90
N GLY A 309 -2.45 12.32 -22.09
CA GLY A 309 -2.71 10.95 -22.52
C GLY A 309 -1.46 10.16 -22.97
N GLU A 310 -0.31 10.82 -23.09
CA GLU A 310 0.95 10.19 -23.48
C GLU A 310 1.82 9.83 -22.27
N PRO A 311 2.40 8.61 -22.21
CA PRO A 311 3.26 8.22 -21.11
C PRO A 311 4.59 8.99 -21.15
N VAL A 312 4.97 9.63 -20.04
CA VAL A 312 6.28 10.27 -19.91
C VAL A 312 7.32 9.18 -19.66
N LEU A 313 8.24 8.95 -20.59
CA LEU A 313 9.27 7.90 -20.50
C LEU A 313 10.40 8.29 -19.53
N PRO A 314 11.11 7.31 -18.93
CA PRO A 314 12.18 7.58 -17.95
C PRO A 314 13.30 8.51 -18.48
N GLU A 315 13.59 8.45 -19.79
CA GLU A 315 14.59 9.31 -20.42
C GLU A 315 14.27 10.82 -20.32
N ALA A 316 12.99 11.17 -20.36
CA ALA A 316 12.49 12.55 -20.26
C ALA A 316 12.40 13.03 -18.79
N VAL A 317 12.52 12.14 -17.81
CA VAL A 317 12.32 12.48 -16.39
C VAL A 317 13.61 12.94 -15.74
N LEU A 318 13.61 14.12 -15.12
CA LEU A 318 14.72 14.64 -14.35
C LEU A 318 14.35 14.66 -12.85
N CYS A 319 15.13 14.01 -12.00
CA CYS A 319 15.03 14.24 -10.56
C CYS A 319 15.56 15.64 -10.22
N LYS A 320 14.74 16.51 -9.60
CA LYS A 320 15.13 17.87 -9.25
C LYS A 320 14.49 18.32 -7.94
N ASP A 321 15.17 19.18 -7.18
CA ASP A 321 14.56 19.91 -6.08
C ASP A 321 13.65 21.00 -6.67
N LEU A 322 12.35 20.96 -6.34
CA LEU A 322 11.34 21.89 -6.87
C LEU A 322 10.76 22.78 -5.78
N ASP A 323 11.57 23.13 -4.77
CA ASP A 323 11.17 24.11 -3.75
C ASP A 323 10.77 25.46 -4.38
N ASP A 324 11.55 25.90 -5.37
CA ASP A 324 11.41 27.14 -6.13
C ASP A 324 10.63 26.99 -7.46
N TRP A 325 10.07 25.80 -7.72
CA TRP A 325 9.36 25.48 -8.97
C TRP A 325 10.20 25.69 -10.24
N ALA A 326 11.52 25.50 -10.16
CA ALA A 326 12.43 25.70 -11.29
C ALA A 326 12.17 24.72 -12.44
N ARG A 327 11.89 25.27 -13.62
CA ARG A 327 11.62 24.51 -14.84
C ARG A 327 12.80 23.64 -15.29
N PRO A 328 12.54 22.47 -15.90
CA PRO A 328 13.55 21.66 -16.56
C PRO A 328 13.93 22.22 -17.96
N PRO A 329 15.01 21.71 -18.57
CA PRO A 329 15.33 21.90 -19.99
C PRO A 329 14.21 21.41 -20.92
N ALA A 330 14.23 21.84 -22.18
CA ALA A 330 13.28 21.37 -23.22
C ALA A 330 13.23 19.84 -23.32
N LYS A 331 12.04 19.30 -23.59
CA LYS A 331 11.74 17.86 -23.67
C LYS A 331 11.98 17.07 -22.38
N GLN A 332 12.06 17.76 -21.25
CA GLN A 332 12.22 17.11 -19.94
C GLN A 332 11.09 17.50 -18.98
N VAL A 333 10.84 16.60 -18.03
CA VAL A 333 9.89 16.74 -16.95
C VAL A 333 10.65 16.61 -15.64
N ALA A 334 10.66 17.64 -14.82
CA ALA A 334 11.30 17.58 -13.51
C ALA A 334 10.32 17.05 -12.46
N ILE A 335 10.79 16.11 -11.64
CA ILE A 335 10.04 15.48 -10.54
C ILE A 335 10.82 15.66 -9.23
N ASP A 336 10.14 16.19 -8.21
CA ASP A 336 10.62 16.24 -6.83
C ASP A 336 9.89 15.15 -6.01
N VAL A 337 10.57 14.03 -5.77
CA VAL A 337 10.03 12.90 -4.98
C VAL A 337 9.88 13.20 -3.49
N ARG A 338 10.55 14.24 -2.97
CA ARG A 338 10.46 14.63 -1.55
C ARG A 338 9.21 15.47 -1.28
N ARG A 339 8.84 16.34 -2.23
CA ARG A 339 7.66 17.22 -2.11
C ARG A 339 6.46 16.76 -2.92
N GLY A 340 6.63 15.80 -3.82
CA GLY A 340 5.56 15.34 -4.72
C GLY A 340 5.15 16.44 -5.70
N ARG A 341 6.14 17.09 -6.34
CA ARG A 341 5.93 18.14 -7.34
C ARG A 341 6.44 17.73 -8.72
N ILE A 342 5.83 18.27 -9.76
CA ILE A 342 6.21 18.09 -11.16
C ILE A 342 6.29 19.47 -11.82
N THR A 343 7.28 19.70 -12.67
CA THR A 343 7.32 20.87 -13.56
C THR A 343 7.71 20.45 -14.98
N PHE A 344 7.16 21.17 -15.96
CA PHE A 344 7.40 20.95 -17.38
C PHE A 344 8.26 22.07 -17.97
N ALA A 345 8.93 21.78 -19.08
CA ALA A 345 9.70 22.75 -19.81
C ALA A 345 8.83 23.93 -20.27
N ALA A 346 9.44 25.11 -20.47
CA ALA A 346 8.72 26.29 -20.91
C ALA A 346 8.11 26.08 -22.31
N GLY A 347 6.79 26.27 -22.44
CA GLY A 347 6.06 26.07 -23.70
C GLY A 347 5.66 24.62 -23.98
N GLU A 348 5.98 23.69 -23.07
CA GLU A 348 5.63 22.27 -23.16
C GLU A 348 4.72 21.86 -21.98
N GLU A 349 3.95 22.81 -21.41
CA GLU A 349 3.04 22.51 -20.30
C GLU A 349 1.81 21.73 -20.79
N PRO A 350 1.54 20.54 -20.23
CA PRO A 350 0.36 19.78 -20.60
C PRO A 350 -0.93 20.43 -20.08
N ALA A 351 -2.04 20.13 -20.74
CA ALA A 351 -3.37 20.51 -20.29
C ALA A 351 -3.85 19.60 -19.15
N VAL A 352 -3.55 18.31 -19.24
CA VAL A 352 -3.94 17.29 -18.27
C VAL A 352 -2.74 16.44 -17.88
N VAL A 353 -2.57 16.23 -16.57
CA VAL A 353 -1.54 15.33 -16.03
C VAL A 353 -2.22 14.30 -15.17
N GLU A 354 -1.97 13.03 -15.46
CA GLU A 354 -2.35 11.91 -14.61
C GLU A 354 -1.11 11.30 -13.97
N VAL A 355 -1.24 10.88 -12.72
CA VAL A 355 -0.16 10.30 -11.94
C VAL A 355 -0.57 8.98 -11.35
N ALA A 356 0.41 8.08 -11.26
CA ALA A 356 0.39 6.98 -10.31
C ALA A 356 1.50 7.22 -9.30
N PHE A 357 1.21 7.05 -8.02
CA PHE A 357 2.19 7.20 -6.94
C PHE A 357 1.67 6.54 -5.67
N ALA A 358 2.56 6.22 -4.75
CA ALA A 358 2.18 5.85 -3.39
C ALA A 358 2.45 6.97 -2.38
N TYR A 359 1.58 7.06 -1.38
CA TYR A 359 1.82 7.86 -0.18
C TYR A 359 1.95 6.97 1.06
N GLY A 360 2.64 7.48 2.08
CA GLY A 360 2.85 6.76 3.34
C GLY A 360 1.81 7.10 4.39
N PHE A 361 1.18 6.08 4.99
CA PHE A 361 0.28 6.29 6.14
C PHE A 361 0.33 5.10 7.12
N GLY A 362 -0.13 5.30 8.36
CA GLY A 362 0.06 4.33 9.45
C GLY A 362 -0.94 3.17 9.47
N ALA A 363 -2.12 3.34 8.89
CA ALA A 363 -3.21 2.37 8.95
C ALA A 363 -4.23 2.58 7.82
N ASP A 364 -5.11 1.59 7.63
CA ASP A 364 -6.21 1.65 6.67
C ASP A 364 -7.32 2.56 7.21
N LEU A 365 -7.10 3.88 7.13
CA LEU A 365 -7.97 4.91 7.70
C LEU A 365 -8.41 5.94 6.65
N GLY A 366 -9.66 6.39 6.79
CA GLY A 366 -10.25 7.38 5.90
C GLY A 366 -10.76 6.77 4.58
N GLY A 367 -10.54 7.48 3.47
CA GLY A 367 -11.05 7.09 2.16
C GLY A 367 -10.09 6.28 1.28
N GLY A 368 -8.90 5.94 1.79
CA GLY A 368 -7.73 5.50 1.01
C GLY A 368 -7.94 4.31 0.06
N PRO A 369 -6.93 3.99 -0.78
CA PRO A 369 -7.00 3.00 -1.85
C PRO A 369 -6.85 1.54 -1.37
N TYR A 370 -7.16 1.26 -0.10
CA TYR A 370 -7.10 -0.08 0.48
C TYR A 370 -8.43 -0.84 0.28
N ASP A 371 -8.45 -2.13 0.64
CA ASP A 371 -9.67 -2.95 0.55
C ASP A 371 -10.72 -2.46 1.56
N ARG A 372 -11.78 -1.84 1.02
CA ARG A 372 -12.91 -1.31 1.79
C ARG A 372 -14.18 -2.15 1.65
N ARG A 373 -14.14 -3.32 1.00
CA ARG A 373 -15.34 -4.12 0.65
C ARG A 373 -16.28 -4.38 1.82
N ARG A 374 -15.74 -4.65 3.02
CA ARG A 374 -16.54 -4.86 4.25
C ARG A 374 -17.35 -3.64 4.67
N SER A 375 -16.93 -2.45 4.27
CA SER A 375 -17.60 -1.19 4.62
C SER A 375 -18.53 -0.68 3.51
N LEU A 376 -18.39 -1.15 2.27
CA LEU A 376 -19.20 -0.66 1.15
C LEU A 376 -20.66 -1.10 1.31
N ALA A 377 -21.59 -0.28 0.84
CA ALA A 377 -22.97 -0.72 0.65
C ALA A 377 -23.00 -1.76 -0.47
N ASP A 378 -23.79 -2.81 -0.26
CA ASP A 378 -23.97 -3.86 -1.26
C ASP A 378 -24.88 -3.34 -2.39
N THR A 379 -24.29 -3.19 -3.57
CA THR A 379 -25.01 -2.75 -4.77
C THR A 379 -26.01 -3.79 -5.27
N ALA A 380 -25.92 -5.05 -4.87
CA ALA A 380 -26.85 -6.10 -5.30
C ALA A 380 -28.20 -6.05 -4.58
N THR A 381 -28.23 -5.47 -3.38
CA THR A 381 -29.43 -5.36 -2.54
C THR A 381 -30.03 -3.96 -2.50
N ALA A 382 -29.39 -2.98 -3.15
CA ALA A 382 -29.88 -1.62 -3.25
C ALA A 382 -31.08 -1.51 -4.23
N GLU A 383 -32.08 -0.68 -3.88
CA GLU A 383 -33.25 -0.42 -4.74
C GLU A 383 -32.86 0.33 -6.02
N TRP A 384 -31.79 1.11 -5.95
CA TRP A 384 -31.26 1.89 -7.06
C TRP A 384 -29.74 2.02 -6.97
N VAL A 385 -29.07 1.91 -8.12
CA VAL A 385 -27.61 2.05 -8.21
C VAL A 385 -27.23 2.86 -9.43
N GLN A 386 -26.35 3.83 -9.26
CA GLN A 386 -25.73 4.58 -10.35
C GLN A 386 -24.21 4.54 -10.24
N ARG A 387 -23.55 4.11 -11.31
CA ARG A 387 -22.10 4.18 -11.43
C ARG A 387 -21.66 5.48 -12.07
N VAL A 388 -20.59 6.07 -11.54
CA VAL A 388 -20.04 7.35 -11.98
C VAL A 388 -18.56 7.19 -12.27
N ALA A 389 -18.13 7.62 -13.45
CA ALA A 389 -16.72 7.65 -13.87
C ALA A 389 -16.50 8.73 -14.91
N LYS A 390 -15.37 9.43 -14.85
CA LYS A 390 -14.93 10.35 -15.90
C LYS A 390 -14.85 9.61 -17.23
N GLY A 391 -15.38 10.24 -18.29
CA GLY A 391 -15.45 9.64 -19.62
C GLY A 391 -16.57 8.60 -19.83
N SER A 392 -17.39 8.30 -18.81
CA SER A 392 -18.57 7.44 -18.94
C SER A 392 -19.86 8.24 -19.25
N MET A 393 -20.98 7.54 -19.48
CA MET A 393 -22.29 8.18 -19.72
C MET A 393 -22.73 9.10 -18.56
N VAL A 394 -22.36 8.74 -17.33
CA VAL A 394 -22.59 9.56 -16.12
C VAL A 394 -21.23 9.96 -15.57
N ALA A 395 -20.74 11.11 -16.02
CA ALA A 395 -19.38 11.58 -15.75
C ALA A 395 -19.25 12.51 -14.54
N THR A 396 -20.38 12.93 -13.96
CA THR A 396 -20.43 13.89 -12.85
C THR A 396 -21.35 13.43 -11.74
N LEU A 397 -21.10 13.90 -10.52
CA LEU A 397 -21.99 13.62 -9.38
C LEU A 397 -23.35 14.31 -9.56
N GLN A 398 -23.41 15.47 -10.20
CA GLN A 398 -24.65 16.17 -10.50
C GLN A 398 -25.56 15.37 -11.43
N GLN A 399 -25.01 14.74 -12.49
CA GLN A 399 -25.79 13.85 -13.35
C GLN A 399 -26.33 12.63 -12.59
N ALA A 400 -25.54 12.08 -11.68
CA ALA A 400 -25.96 10.95 -10.85
C ALA A 400 -27.08 11.36 -9.87
N LEU A 401 -26.95 12.53 -9.23
CA LEU A 401 -27.98 13.08 -8.35
C LEU A 401 -29.27 13.42 -9.11
N ALA A 402 -29.17 14.05 -10.28
CA ALA A 402 -30.33 14.33 -11.12
C ALA A 402 -31.05 13.05 -11.57
N SER A 403 -30.29 11.98 -11.88
CA SER A 403 -30.88 10.67 -12.18
C SER A 403 -31.57 10.03 -10.98
N TRP A 404 -31.01 10.20 -9.77
CA TRP A 404 -31.62 9.72 -8.53
C TRP A 404 -32.92 10.47 -8.22
N GLU A 405 -32.94 11.79 -8.42
CA GLU A 405 -34.12 12.63 -8.27
C GLU A 405 -35.22 12.25 -9.28
N ALA A 406 -34.86 12.06 -10.55
CA ALA A 406 -35.78 11.63 -11.60
C ALA A 406 -36.39 10.24 -11.32
N ALA A 407 -35.69 9.39 -10.56
CA ALA A 407 -36.18 8.08 -10.13
C ALA A 407 -37.10 8.14 -8.88
N GLY A 408 -37.38 9.34 -8.34
CA GLY A 408 -38.21 9.52 -7.15
C GLY A 408 -37.46 9.38 -5.83
N LYS A 409 -36.13 9.60 -5.82
CA LYS A 409 -35.26 9.53 -4.63
C LYS A 409 -35.34 8.20 -3.84
N PRO A 410 -35.26 7.01 -4.50
CA PRO A 410 -35.30 5.70 -3.83
C PRO A 410 -34.07 5.48 -2.92
N ARG A 411 -34.05 4.40 -2.13
CA ARG A 411 -32.86 4.07 -1.34
C ARG A 411 -31.73 3.62 -2.27
N GLY A 412 -30.73 4.49 -2.42
CA GLY A 412 -29.82 4.44 -3.55
C GLY A 412 -28.35 4.41 -3.21
N VAL A 413 -27.54 3.82 -4.10
CA VAL A 413 -26.07 3.85 -4.05
C VAL A 413 -25.53 4.54 -5.30
N ILE A 414 -24.80 5.63 -5.11
CA ILE A 414 -23.94 6.25 -6.13
C ILE A 414 -22.53 5.71 -5.91
N GLU A 415 -22.03 4.91 -6.87
CA GLU A 415 -20.72 4.31 -6.83
C GLU A 415 -19.76 4.99 -7.81
N ILE A 416 -18.72 5.64 -7.30
CA ILE A 416 -17.64 6.22 -8.10
C ILE A 416 -16.60 5.14 -8.40
N THR A 417 -16.39 4.80 -9.67
CA THR A 417 -15.55 3.66 -10.07
C THR A 417 -14.12 4.03 -10.46
N ASP A 418 -13.77 5.31 -10.48
CA ASP A 418 -12.42 5.82 -10.75
C ASP A 418 -11.85 6.64 -9.56
N SER A 419 -10.66 7.23 -9.72
CA SER A 419 -10.06 8.17 -8.74
C SER A 419 -9.98 9.59 -9.29
N GLY A 420 -10.98 9.98 -10.08
CA GLY A 420 -11.07 11.29 -10.72
C GLY A 420 -11.38 12.43 -9.73
N VAL A 421 -11.33 13.66 -10.25
CA VAL A 421 -11.75 14.87 -9.52
C VAL A 421 -13.19 15.21 -9.92
N TYR A 422 -14.07 15.14 -8.95
CA TYR A 422 -15.47 15.53 -9.01
C TYR A 422 -15.62 16.88 -8.34
N GLY A 423 -16.47 17.75 -8.87
CA GLY A 423 -16.67 19.06 -8.24
C GLY A 423 -17.94 19.74 -8.70
N GLY A 424 -18.04 21.02 -8.38
CA GLY A 424 -19.24 21.85 -8.59
C GLY A 424 -20.03 22.08 -7.31
N ALA A 425 -21.11 22.84 -7.43
CA ALA A 425 -22.11 22.94 -6.37
C ALA A 425 -22.89 21.62 -6.32
N LEU A 426 -23.00 21.05 -5.14
CA LEU A 426 -23.75 19.83 -4.88
C LEU A 426 -24.81 20.15 -3.82
N ALA A 427 -26.06 19.93 -4.16
CA ALA A 427 -27.19 20.02 -3.24
C ALA A 427 -27.85 18.64 -3.18
N ILE A 428 -28.10 18.15 -1.97
CA ILE A 428 -28.73 16.86 -1.74
C ILE A 428 -29.93 17.09 -0.81
N GLU A 429 -31.13 16.91 -1.34
CA GLU A 429 -32.37 16.94 -0.57
C GLU A 429 -32.85 15.51 -0.31
N LEU A 430 -32.68 15.04 0.93
CA LEU A 430 -33.08 13.68 1.33
C LEU A 430 -34.58 13.63 1.65
N PRO A 431 -35.31 12.62 1.14
CA PRO A 431 -36.71 12.41 1.53
C PRO A 431 -36.79 11.82 2.95
N ALA A 432 -37.98 11.90 3.56
CA ALA A 432 -38.28 11.25 4.84
C ALA A 432 -37.95 9.76 4.78
N ASP A 433 -37.27 9.23 5.81
CA ASP A 433 -36.76 7.84 5.87
C ASP A 433 -35.91 7.40 4.65
N GLY A 434 -35.42 8.37 3.87
CA GLY A 434 -34.59 8.18 2.69
C GLY A 434 -33.16 7.80 3.05
N SER A 435 -32.50 7.05 2.18
CA SER A 435 -31.09 6.69 2.35
C SER A 435 -30.35 6.84 1.03
N LEU A 436 -29.30 7.66 1.04
CA LEU A 436 -28.37 7.80 -0.08
C LEU A 436 -26.96 7.47 0.37
N VAL A 437 -26.30 6.57 -0.36
CA VAL A 437 -24.89 6.25 -0.17
C VAL A 437 -24.11 6.78 -1.35
N ILE A 438 -23.11 7.63 -1.11
CA ILE A 438 -22.11 8.01 -2.11
C ILE A 438 -20.81 7.33 -1.71
N GLN A 439 -20.37 6.36 -2.50
CA GLN A 439 -19.19 5.57 -2.19
C GLN A 439 -18.20 5.52 -3.34
N ALA A 440 -16.91 5.47 -3.01
CA ALA A 440 -15.89 5.07 -3.96
C ALA A 440 -15.75 3.55 -3.97
N ALA A 441 -15.61 2.98 -5.17
CA ALA A 441 -15.28 1.58 -5.38
C ALA A 441 -14.00 1.17 -4.61
N ALA A 442 -13.86 -0.12 -4.32
CA ALA A 442 -12.69 -0.64 -3.62
C ALA A 442 -11.40 -0.32 -4.41
N GLY A 443 -10.35 0.12 -3.72
CA GLY A 443 -9.08 0.52 -4.34
C GLY A 443 -9.08 1.90 -5.01
N ARG A 444 -10.18 2.67 -4.92
CA ARG A 444 -10.28 4.02 -5.49
C ARG A 444 -10.36 5.10 -4.42
N LEU A 445 -9.80 6.27 -4.74
CA LEU A 445 -9.81 7.49 -3.93
C LEU A 445 -10.19 8.71 -4.79
N PRO A 446 -11.47 8.86 -5.18
CA PRO A 446 -11.93 10.04 -5.89
C PRO A 446 -11.88 11.27 -4.97
N SER A 447 -11.54 12.42 -5.57
CA SER A 447 -11.51 13.71 -4.90
C SER A 447 -12.76 14.50 -5.25
N VAL A 448 -13.52 14.93 -4.24
CA VAL A 448 -14.69 15.79 -4.36
C VAL A 448 -14.29 17.20 -3.95
N ARG A 449 -14.08 18.08 -4.93
CA ARG A 449 -13.73 19.49 -4.76
C ARG A 449 -14.95 20.36 -4.94
N LEU A 450 -15.47 20.87 -3.83
CA LEU A 450 -16.69 21.66 -3.82
C LEU A 450 -16.42 23.08 -4.32
N ILE A 451 -17.33 23.58 -5.17
CA ILE A 451 -17.39 25.01 -5.51
C ILE A 451 -18.50 25.59 -4.65
N GLY A 452 -18.14 26.20 -3.52
CA GLY A 452 -19.07 26.56 -2.44
C GLY A 452 -19.29 25.41 -1.46
N ASP A 453 -20.50 25.32 -0.90
CA ASP A 453 -20.84 24.32 0.11
C ASP A 453 -21.55 23.11 -0.50
N LEU A 454 -21.28 21.91 0.03
CA LEU A 454 -22.14 20.74 -0.17
C LEU A 454 -23.33 20.89 0.78
N ALA A 455 -24.45 21.36 0.25
CA ALA A 455 -25.66 21.57 1.01
C ALA A 455 -26.46 20.26 1.08
N VAL A 456 -26.68 19.75 2.29
CA VAL A 456 -27.51 18.57 2.53
C VAL A 456 -28.71 19.01 3.37
N SER A 457 -29.92 18.88 2.82
CA SER A 457 -31.16 19.18 3.52
C SER A 457 -31.93 17.89 3.81
N ALA A 458 -32.38 17.75 5.06
CA ALA A 458 -33.24 16.67 5.51
C ALA A 458 -34.35 17.29 6.40
N PRO A 459 -35.48 17.73 5.80
CA PRO A 459 -36.53 18.43 6.53
C PRO A 459 -37.27 17.53 7.53
N GLU A 460 -37.26 16.21 7.31
CA GLU A 460 -37.89 15.21 8.18
C GLU A 460 -36.84 14.27 8.81
N PRO A 461 -37.07 13.77 10.04
CA PRO A 461 -36.18 12.83 10.70
C PRO A 461 -36.13 11.48 9.97
N GLY A 462 -35.05 10.71 10.20
CA GLY A 462 -34.90 9.34 9.67
C GLY A 462 -34.10 9.23 8.37
N ALA A 463 -33.83 10.35 7.69
CA ALA A 463 -32.97 10.41 6.52
C ALA A 463 -31.49 10.06 6.86
N ARG A 464 -30.81 9.38 5.94
CA ARG A 464 -29.40 8.96 6.09
C ARG A 464 -28.59 9.27 4.83
N LEU A 465 -27.51 10.03 4.99
CA LEU A 465 -26.47 10.19 3.98
C LEU A 465 -25.20 9.50 4.46
N ARG A 466 -24.64 8.62 3.62
CA ARG A 466 -23.36 7.97 3.90
C ARG A 466 -22.35 8.30 2.81
N LEU A 467 -21.28 9.00 3.18
CA LEU A 467 -20.11 9.22 2.34
C LEU A 467 -19.03 8.19 2.72
N ASN A 468 -18.56 7.38 1.77
CA ASN A 468 -17.55 6.35 2.04
C ASN A 468 -16.46 6.34 0.96
N GLY A 469 -15.19 6.49 1.34
CA GLY A 469 -14.09 6.38 0.37
C GLY A 469 -13.80 7.65 -0.42
N LEU A 470 -14.31 8.80 0.01
CA LEU A 470 -14.20 10.07 -0.71
C LEU A 470 -13.17 10.99 -0.02
N LEU A 471 -12.38 11.69 -0.82
CA LEU A 471 -11.57 12.81 -0.35
C LEU A 471 -12.33 14.11 -0.62
N VAL A 472 -12.92 14.71 0.41
CA VAL A 472 -13.73 15.93 0.29
C VAL A 472 -12.90 17.17 0.62
N GLU A 473 -12.85 18.11 -0.30
CA GLU A 473 -12.25 19.44 -0.15
C GLU A 473 -13.36 20.50 -0.24
N GLY A 474 -13.60 21.22 0.85
CA GLY A 474 -14.64 22.24 0.96
C GLY A 474 -15.43 22.14 2.27
N THR A 475 -16.59 22.79 2.31
CA THR A 475 -17.47 22.83 3.48
C THR A 475 -18.70 21.94 3.26
N LEU A 476 -19.08 21.20 4.29
CA LEU A 476 -20.35 20.47 4.35
C LEU A 476 -21.33 21.29 5.20
N VAL A 477 -22.47 21.66 4.63
CA VAL A 477 -23.55 22.36 5.35
C VAL A 477 -24.73 21.42 5.47
N LEU A 478 -25.10 21.11 6.71
CA LEU A 478 -26.22 20.25 7.06
C LEU A 478 -27.38 21.11 7.57
N ASP A 479 -28.53 20.99 6.92
CA ASP A 479 -29.76 21.67 7.32
C ASP A 479 -30.84 20.64 7.70
N GLY A 480 -31.18 20.61 8.99
CA GLY A 480 -32.09 19.63 9.59
C GLY A 480 -31.66 19.19 10.99
N PRO A 481 -32.50 18.43 11.71
CA PRO A 481 -32.16 17.89 13.02
C PRO A 481 -31.08 16.80 12.89
N VAL A 482 -29.84 17.15 13.23
CA VAL A 482 -28.71 16.20 13.26
C VAL A 482 -28.74 15.43 14.57
N ALA A 483 -28.76 14.09 14.49
CA ALA A 483 -28.70 13.18 15.64
C ALA A 483 -27.38 12.40 15.67
#